data_AF-A0A158DCW7-F1
#
_entry.id   AF-A0A158DCW7-F1
#
_cell.length_a   1.000
_cell.length_b   1.000
_cell.length_c   1.000
_cell.angle_alpha   90.00
_cell.angle_beta   90.00
_cell.angle_gamma   90.00
#
_symmetry.space_group_name_H-M   'P 1'
#
loop_
_entity.id
_entity.type
_entity.pdbx_description
1 polymer ?
#
loop_
_entity_poly.entity_id
_entity_poly.type
_entity_poly.pdbx_seq_one_letter_code
_entity_poly.pdbx_strand_id
1 'polypeptide(L)'
;MQRDNTQVTEIEDAYKLLAPIVGTGLAAILFAVTLFASGQSSTFTGTIAGQVIMEGFLQLKIPCYQRRFITRALALVPALIGVYVMGNGAVGKLLVASQVVLSLQLPFALYPLIRMTSDRTLMGTFANRLHMKFVAWALFAVISAANAWLVVQTVGEWIG
;
A
#
# COMPACT_ATOMS: atom_id res chain seq x y z
N MET A 1 -11.39 -17.92 29.01
CA MET A 1 -10.75 -18.18 27.70
C MET A 1 -11.81 -18.00 26.63
N GLN A 2 -11.84 -16.86 25.95
CA GLN A 2 -12.54 -16.69 24.68
C GLN A 2 -11.75 -15.62 23.91
N ARG A 3 -10.93 -16.06 22.96
CA ARG A 3 -10.14 -15.19 22.08
C ARG A 3 -11.02 -14.84 20.88
N ASP A 4 -11.89 -13.83 21.03
CA ASP A 4 -12.42 -13.14 19.86
C ASP A 4 -11.34 -12.16 19.39
N ASN A 5 -10.52 -12.62 18.46
CA ASN A 5 -9.73 -11.74 17.60
C ASN A 5 -10.74 -10.93 16.78
N THR A 6 -11.22 -9.81 17.33
CA THR A 6 -11.96 -8.80 16.60
C THR A 6 -11.16 -8.44 15.37
N GLN A 7 -11.55 -9.03 14.24
CA GLN A 7 -11.09 -8.65 12.92
C GLN A 7 -11.57 -7.23 12.67
N VAL A 8 -10.78 -6.26 13.13
CA VAL A 8 -10.88 -4.86 12.74
C VAL A 8 -10.46 -4.78 11.28
N THR A 9 -11.40 -5.08 10.38
CA THR A 9 -11.08 -5.16 8.94
C THR A 9 -11.98 -4.26 8.09
N GLU A 10 -13.09 -3.74 8.64
CA GLU A 10 -14.06 -2.97 7.85
C GLU A 10 -14.18 -1.51 8.28
N ILE A 11 -14.31 -0.66 7.24
CA ILE A 11 -14.61 0.77 7.29
C ILE A 11 -15.80 1.06 8.25
N GLU A 12 -16.72 0.11 8.38
CA GLU A 12 -17.91 0.19 9.22
C GLU A 12 -17.61 0.15 10.73
N ASP A 13 -16.55 -0.52 11.16
CA ASP A 13 -16.16 -0.60 12.57
C ASP A 13 -15.45 0.68 13.04
N ALA A 14 -14.70 1.36 12.15
CA ALA A 14 -14.13 2.66 12.45
C ALA A 14 -15.21 3.72 12.74
N TYR A 15 -16.36 3.66 12.04
CA TYR A 15 -17.53 4.50 12.33
C TYR A 15 -18.15 4.16 13.71
N LYS A 16 -18.31 2.87 14.03
CA LYS A 16 -18.85 2.41 15.32
C LYS A 16 -17.95 2.83 16.50
N LEU A 17 -16.64 2.93 16.30
CA LEU A 17 -15.70 3.41 17.32
C LEU A 17 -15.78 4.93 17.56
N LEU A 18 -16.20 5.71 16.56
CA LEU A 18 -16.37 7.17 16.68
C LEU A 18 -17.73 7.57 17.27
N ALA A 19 -18.77 6.77 17.04
CA ALA A 19 -20.13 6.99 17.52
C ALA A 19 -20.24 7.27 19.05
N PRO A 20 -19.56 6.54 19.95
CA PRO A 20 -19.67 6.77 21.39
C PRO A 20 -18.90 8.00 21.90
N ILE A 21 -17.91 8.51 21.15
CA ILE A 21 -17.07 9.65 21.57
C ILE A 21 -17.68 10.99 21.14
N VAL A 22 -18.30 11.03 19.95
CA VAL A 22 -18.71 12.29 19.29
C VAL A 22 -20.22 12.35 19.01
N GLY A 23 -20.95 11.24 19.21
CA GLY A 23 -22.36 11.10 18.83
C GLY A 23 -22.53 10.66 17.37
N THR A 24 -23.56 9.86 17.10
CA THR A 24 -23.77 9.16 15.81
C THR A 24 -23.84 10.10 14.59
N GLY A 25 -24.45 11.28 14.74
CA GLY A 25 -24.58 12.27 13.66
C GLY A 25 -23.26 12.95 13.27
N LEU A 26 -22.45 13.36 14.27
CA LEU A 26 -21.15 13.99 14.02
C LEU A 26 -20.09 12.97 13.59
N ALA A 27 -20.14 11.75 14.13
CA ALA A 27 -19.27 10.65 13.73
C ALA A 27 -19.40 10.35 12.22
N ALA A 28 -20.61 10.35 11.67
CA ALA A 28 -20.84 10.08 10.24
C ALA A 28 -20.21 11.17 9.35
N ILE A 29 -20.36 12.44 9.74
CA ILE A 29 -19.81 13.57 8.99
C ILE A 29 -18.27 13.57 9.05
N LEU A 30 -17.70 13.42 10.24
CA LEU A 30 -16.24 13.36 10.42
C LEU A 30 -15.64 12.18 9.67
N PHE A 31 -16.31 11.03 9.69
CA PHE A 31 -15.89 9.86 8.96
C PHE A 31 -15.93 10.09 7.44
N ALA A 32 -17.03 10.65 6.92
CA ALA A 32 -17.17 10.97 5.50
C ALA A 32 -16.12 11.99 5.03
N VAL A 33 -15.86 13.04 5.81
CA VAL A 33 -14.83 14.04 5.50
C VAL A 33 -13.43 13.42 5.52
N THR A 34 -13.13 12.60 6.53
CA THR A 34 -11.84 11.91 6.65
C THR A 34 -11.60 10.97 5.48
N LEU A 35 -12.61 10.17 5.11
CA LEU A 35 -12.53 9.22 4.00
C LEU A 35 -12.40 9.94 2.64
N PHE A 36 -13.10 11.06 2.47
CA PHE A 36 -12.95 11.90 1.27
C PHE A 36 -11.55 12.52 1.19
N ALA A 37 -11.06 13.08 2.30
CA ALA A 37 -9.73 13.69 2.39
C ALA A 37 -8.61 12.67 2.14
N SER A 38 -8.71 11.45 2.70
CA SER A 38 -7.73 10.38 2.48
C SER A 38 -7.70 9.96 1.01
N GLY A 39 -8.85 9.90 0.34
CA GLY A 39 -8.95 9.60 -1.10
C GLY A 39 -8.28 10.66 -1.99
N GLN A 40 -8.46 11.95 -1.66
CA GLN A 40 -7.79 13.04 -2.39
C GLN A 40 -6.27 13.00 -2.19
N SER A 41 -5.81 12.82 -0.95
CA SER A 41 -4.38 12.74 -0.61
C SER A 41 -3.67 11.58 -1.31
N SER A 42 -4.29 10.40 -1.35
CA SER A 42 -3.77 9.24 -2.08
C SER A 42 -3.68 9.50 -3.59
N THR A 43 -4.69 10.15 -4.18
CA THR A 43 -4.68 10.48 -5.61
C THR A 43 -3.54 11.44 -5.95
N PHE A 44 -3.36 12.50 -5.15
CA PHE A 44 -2.30 13.48 -5.36
C PHE A 44 -0.91 12.83 -5.27
N THR A 45 -0.66 12.10 -4.19
CA THR A 45 0.62 11.39 -3.98
C THR A 45 0.89 10.38 -5.09
N GLY A 46 -0.12 9.62 -5.52
CA GLY A 46 -0.01 8.67 -6.63
C GLY A 46 0.34 9.34 -7.95
N THR A 47 -0.20 10.53 -8.24
CA THR A 47 0.11 11.25 -9.48
C THR A 47 1.54 11.77 -9.54
N ILE A 48 2.09 12.24 -8.41
CA ILE A 48 3.47 12.75 -8.30
C ILE A 48 4.46 11.58 -8.31
N ALA A 49 4.22 10.56 -7.49
CA ALA A 49 5.08 9.37 -7.45
C ALA A 49 5.13 8.68 -8.83
N GLY A 50 3.98 8.57 -9.49
CA GLY A 50 3.91 8.04 -10.85
C GLY A 50 4.69 8.87 -11.87
N GLN A 51 4.76 10.19 -11.72
CA GLN A 51 5.60 11.04 -12.60
C GLN A 51 7.08 10.83 -12.34
N VAL A 52 7.51 10.84 -11.08
CA VAL A 52 8.92 10.64 -10.71
C VAL A 52 9.43 9.29 -11.22
N ILE A 53 8.63 8.23 -11.06
CA ILE A 53 9.01 6.89 -11.55
C ILE A 53 9.01 6.85 -13.08
N MET A 54 7.98 7.39 -13.75
CA MET A 54 7.88 7.35 -15.21
C MET A 54 8.99 8.17 -15.89
N GLU A 55 9.30 9.36 -15.38
CA GLU A 55 10.36 10.19 -15.93
C GLU A 55 11.76 9.67 -15.56
N GLY A 56 11.92 9.14 -14.34
CA GLY A 56 13.20 8.61 -13.87
C GLY A 56 13.59 7.28 -14.51
N PHE A 57 12.67 6.31 -14.57
CA PHE A 57 12.95 4.95 -15.06
C PHE A 57 12.60 4.73 -16.54
N LEU A 58 11.52 5.33 -17.04
CA LEU A 58 11.04 5.11 -18.41
C LEU A 58 11.35 6.29 -19.35
N GLN A 59 11.81 7.44 -18.81
CA GLN A 59 12.02 8.69 -19.55
C GLN A 59 10.81 9.13 -20.40
N LEU A 60 9.60 8.70 -20.02
CA LEU A 60 8.36 8.96 -20.75
C LEU A 60 7.59 10.12 -20.12
N LYS A 61 7.24 11.11 -20.95
CA LYS A 61 6.40 12.26 -20.55
C LYS A 61 5.00 12.10 -21.09
N ILE A 62 4.12 11.50 -20.28
CA ILE A 62 2.71 11.27 -20.60
C ILE A 62 1.85 12.29 -19.86
N PRO A 63 0.86 12.93 -20.51
CA PRO A 63 -0.03 13.88 -19.86
C PRO A 63 -0.88 13.23 -18.74
N CYS A 64 -1.21 14.01 -17.70
CA CYS A 64 -1.88 13.52 -16.49
C CYS A 64 -3.19 12.77 -16.74
N TYR A 65 -3.98 13.17 -17.74
CA TYR A 65 -5.26 12.53 -18.04
C TYR A 65 -5.07 11.11 -18.59
N GLN A 66 -4.13 10.91 -19.52
CA GLN A 66 -3.80 9.59 -20.06
C GLN A 66 -3.23 8.69 -18.96
N ARG A 67 -2.32 9.23 -18.14
CA ARG A 67 -1.74 8.49 -17.02
C ARG A 67 -2.82 8.02 -16.04
N ARG A 68 -3.76 8.90 -15.68
CA ARG A 68 -4.87 8.58 -14.77
C ARG A 68 -5.82 7.56 -15.38
N PHE A 69 -6.10 7.64 -16.69
CA PHE A 69 -6.94 6.68 -17.38
C PHE A 69 -6.29 5.29 -17.45
N ILE A 70 -5.01 5.22 -17.88
CA ILE A 70 -4.27 3.95 -18.01
C ILE A 70 -4.14 3.27 -16.65
N THR A 71 -3.70 3.98 -15.61
CA THR A 71 -3.54 3.40 -14.26
C THR A 71 -4.86 2.94 -13.66
N ARG A 72 -5.96 3.70 -13.86
CA ARG A 72 -7.29 3.28 -13.43
C ARG A 72 -7.81 2.09 -14.24
N ALA A 73 -7.62 2.07 -15.55
CA ALA A 73 -8.03 0.95 -16.39
C ALA A 73 -7.27 -0.33 -16.01
N LEU A 74 -5.95 -0.25 -15.81
CA LEU A 74 -5.13 -1.38 -15.37
C LEU A 74 -5.51 -1.90 -13.98
N ALA A 75 -6.03 -1.05 -13.09
CA ALA A 75 -6.53 -1.48 -11.79
C ALA A 75 -7.97 -2.04 -11.85
N LEU A 76 -8.86 -1.39 -12.60
CA LEU A 76 -10.28 -1.73 -12.68
C LEU A 76 -10.56 -2.93 -13.57
N VAL A 77 -9.87 -3.06 -14.71
CA VAL A 77 -10.14 -4.16 -15.67
C VAL A 77 -9.91 -5.54 -15.04
N PRO A 78 -8.77 -5.82 -14.36
CA PRO A 78 -8.58 -7.11 -13.69
C PRO A 78 -9.58 -7.34 -12.57
N ALA A 79 -9.94 -6.27 -11.84
CA ALA A 79 -10.95 -6.34 -10.78
C ALA A 79 -12.34 -6.69 -11.32
N LEU A 80 -12.77 -6.04 -12.40
CA LEU A 80 -14.05 -6.30 -13.06
C LEU A 80 -14.10 -7.72 -13.64
N ILE A 81 -13.01 -8.17 -14.27
CA ILE A 81 -12.90 -9.54 -14.78
C ILE A 81 -12.97 -10.54 -13.62
N GLY A 82 -12.24 -10.32 -12.54
CA GLY A 82 -12.24 -11.23 -11.39
C GLY A 82 -13.61 -11.31 -10.69
N VAL A 83 -14.32 -10.18 -10.57
CA VAL A 83 -15.71 -10.17 -10.05
C VAL A 83 -16.65 -10.92 -11.00
N TYR A 84 -16.52 -10.70 -12.31
CA TYR A 84 -17.36 -11.37 -13.32
C TYR A 84 -17.14 -12.89 -13.34
N VAL A 85 -15.90 -13.35 -13.20
CA VAL A 85 -15.54 -14.78 -13.26
C VAL A 85 -15.80 -15.50 -11.93
N MET A 86 -15.61 -14.82 -10.79
CA MET A 86 -15.43 -15.49 -9.49
C MET A 86 -16.46 -15.06 -8.42
N GLY A 87 -17.38 -14.13 -8.75
CA GLY A 87 -18.55 -13.75 -7.93
C GLY A 87 -18.22 -12.90 -6.69
N ASN A 88 -19.14 -12.85 -5.72
CA ASN A 88 -19.06 -11.98 -4.53
C ASN A 88 -17.85 -12.26 -3.60
N GLY A 89 -17.27 -13.47 -3.65
CA GLY A 89 -16.06 -13.82 -2.88
C GLY A 89 -14.75 -13.33 -3.52
N ALA A 90 -14.80 -12.81 -4.75
CA ALA A 90 -13.63 -12.40 -5.51
C ALA A 90 -13.02 -11.10 -4.99
N VAL A 91 -13.84 -10.17 -4.49
CA VAL A 91 -13.38 -8.85 -4.04
C VAL A 91 -12.38 -8.98 -2.90
N GLY A 92 -12.65 -9.84 -1.91
CA GLY A 92 -11.72 -10.12 -0.83
C GLY A 92 -10.39 -10.70 -1.33
N LYS A 93 -10.44 -11.69 -2.24
CA LYS A 93 -9.24 -12.29 -2.84
C LYS A 93 -8.44 -11.29 -3.68
N LEU A 94 -9.11 -10.40 -4.40
CA LEU A 94 -8.50 -9.32 -5.18
C LEU A 94 -7.84 -8.25 -4.29
N LEU A 95 -8.49 -7.91 -3.17
CA LEU A 95 -7.91 -7.01 -2.17
C LEU A 95 -6.64 -7.62 -1.57
N VAL A 96 -6.67 -8.88 -1.15
CA VAL A 96 -5.50 -9.60 -0.64
C VAL A 96 -4.41 -9.74 -1.71
N ALA A 97 -4.76 -10.06 -2.95
CA ALA A 97 -3.81 -10.12 -4.06
C ALA A 97 -3.14 -8.76 -4.32
N SER A 98 -3.88 -7.65 -4.19
CA SER A 98 -3.30 -6.31 -4.29
C SER A 98 -2.28 -6.06 -3.18
N GLN A 99 -2.55 -6.53 -1.96
CA GLN A 99 -1.58 -6.43 -0.85
C GLN A 99 -0.34 -7.29 -1.12
N VAL A 100 -0.50 -8.47 -1.71
CA VAL A 100 0.63 -9.32 -2.12
C VAL A 100 1.50 -8.60 -3.16
N VAL A 101 0.89 -7.98 -4.16
CA VAL A 101 1.63 -7.22 -5.17
C VAL A 101 2.40 -6.05 -4.55
N LEU A 102 1.80 -5.31 -3.61
CA LEU A 102 2.47 -4.25 -2.86
C LEU A 102 3.62 -4.79 -1.99
N SER A 103 3.41 -5.93 -1.32
CA SER A 103 4.42 -6.58 -0.48
C SER A 103 5.67 -6.97 -1.27
N LEU A 104 5.48 -7.43 -2.51
CA LEU A 104 6.57 -7.77 -3.42
C LEU A 104 7.36 -6.54 -3.86
N GLN A 105 6.71 -5.38 -4.02
CA GLN A 105 7.35 -4.13 -4.46
C GLN A 105 8.25 -3.51 -3.37
N LEU A 106 7.91 -3.66 -2.09
CA LEU A 106 8.61 -3.01 -0.99
C LEU A 106 10.11 -3.34 -0.90
N PRO A 107 10.55 -4.62 -0.98
CA PRO A 107 11.98 -4.93 -0.97
C PRO A 107 12.75 -4.31 -2.13
N PHE A 108 12.15 -4.28 -3.33
CA PHE A 108 12.77 -3.67 -4.52
C PHE A 108 12.92 -2.15 -4.39
N ALA A 109 12.06 -1.47 -3.63
CA ALA A 109 12.20 -0.04 -3.35
C ALA A 109 13.19 0.23 -2.21
N LEU A 110 13.14 -0.56 -1.13
CA LEU A 110 13.95 -0.34 0.08
C LEU A 110 15.43 -0.67 -0.13
N TYR A 111 15.74 -1.77 -0.83
CA TYR A 111 17.13 -2.16 -1.08
C TYR A 111 17.97 -1.07 -1.76
N PRO A 112 17.57 -0.50 -2.92
CA PRO A 112 18.32 0.56 -3.57
C PRO A 112 18.34 1.84 -2.73
N LEU A 113 17.26 2.16 -2.00
CA LEU A 113 17.23 3.32 -1.12
C LEU A 113 18.28 3.22 -0.01
N ILE A 114 18.36 2.07 0.66
CA ILE A 114 19.36 1.83 1.72
C ILE A 114 20.77 1.83 1.14
N ARG A 115 20.96 1.26 -0.06
CA ARG A 115 22.24 1.28 -0.75
C ARG A 115 22.68 2.71 -1.10
N MET A 116 21.81 3.51 -1.70
CA MET A 116 22.09 4.88 -2.12
C MET A 116 22.32 5.81 -0.91
N THR A 117 21.52 5.66 0.15
CA THR A 117 21.69 6.45 1.38
C THR A 117 22.93 6.07 2.19
N SER A 118 23.44 4.84 2.00
CA SER A 118 24.69 4.37 2.62
C SER A 118 25.93 4.67 1.78
N ASP A 119 25.76 5.13 0.53
CA ASP A 119 26.86 5.40 -0.38
C ASP A 119 27.44 6.80 -0.12
N ARG A 120 28.70 6.85 0.32
CA ARG A 120 29.41 8.11 0.56
C ARG A 120 29.69 8.89 -0.72
N THR A 121 29.71 8.24 -1.88
CA THR A 121 29.88 8.93 -3.17
C THR A 121 28.62 9.69 -3.57
N LEU A 122 27.43 9.18 -3.22
CA LEU A 122 26.14 9.81 -3.55
C LEU A 122 25.68 10.81 -2.48
N MET A 123 25.89 10.51 -1.19
CA MET A 123 25.41 11.33 -0.06
C MET A 123 26.48 12.23 0.57
N GLY A 124 27.77 12.04 0.24
CA GLY A 124 28.86 12.83 0.80
C GLY A 124 28.91 12.78 2.33
N THR A 125 28.87 13.94 2.98
CA THR A 125 28.88 14.09 4.44
C THR A 125 27.57 13.66 5.11
N PHE A 126 26.48 13.53 4.35
CA PHE A 126 25.17 13.08 4.84
C PHE A 126 24.96 11.57 4.75
N ALA A 127 26.01 10.82 4.36
CA ALA A 127 25.93 9.37 4.29
C ALA A 127 25.63 8.74 5.66
N ASN A 128 24.84 7.69 5.66
CA ASN A 128 24.40 7.05 6.89
C ASN A 128 25.59 6.59 7.76
N ARG A 129 25.56 6.96 9.04
CA ARG A 129 26.49 6.44 10.05
C ARG A 129 26.23 4.94 10.26
N LEU A 130 27.24 4.21 10.74
CA LEU A 130 27.20 2.74 10.91
C LEU A 130 25.95 2.27 11.68
N HIS A 131 25.56 2.99 12.74
CA HIS A 131 24.35 2.73 13.52
C HIS A 131 23.07 2.84 12.69
N MET A 132 22.90 3.93 11.93
CA MET A 132 21.75 4.11 11.05
C MET A 132 21.69 3.07 9.93
N LYS A 133 22.86 2.67 9.39
CA LYS A 133 22.95 1.59 8.41
C LYS A 133 22.50 0.26 9.01
N PHE A 134 22.91 -0.05 10.24
CA PHE A 134 22.49 -1.27 10.93
C PHE A 134 20.99 -1.29 11.19
N VAL A 135 20.43 -0.19 11.69
CA VAL A 135 18.97 -0.05 11.90
C VAL A 135 18.21 -0.17 10.59
N ALA A 136 18.67 0.47 9.51
CA ALA A 136 18.01 0.40 8.20
C ALA A 136 18.03 -1.03 7.62
N TRP A 137 19.16 -1.73 7.73
CA TRP A 137 19.26 -3.14 7.29
C TRP A 137 18.45 -4.09 8.17
N ALA A 138 18.39 -3.85 9.48
CA ALA A 138 17.55 -4.63 10.39
C ALA A 138 16.05 -4.44 10.06
N LEU A 139 15.61 -3.20 9.87
CA LEU A 139 14.24 -2.90 9.44
C LEU A 139 13.93 -3.52 8.07
N PHE A 140 14.85 -3.43 7.12
CA PHE A 140 14.70 -4.09 5.83
C PHE A 140 14.53 -5.60 5.94
N ALA A 141 15.33 -6.27 6.78
CA ALA A 141 15.22 -7.70 7.01
C ALA A 141 13.87 -8.06 7.65
N VAL A 142 13.44 -7.33 8.67
CA VAL A 142 12.14 -7.54 9.35
C VAL A 142 10.98 -7.34 8.38
N ILE A 143 10.97 -6.22 7.65
CA ILE A 143 9.91 -5.91 6.66
C ILE A 143 9.90 -6.99 5.58
N SER A 144 11.05 -7.35 5.01
CA SER A 144 11.12 -8.35 3.95
C SER A 144 10.66 -9.73 4.43
N ALA A 145 11.02 -10.13 5.66
CA ALA A 145 10.56 -11.39 6.25
C ALA A 145 9.04 -11.39 6.50
N ALA A 146 8.49 -10.29 7.02
CA ALA A 146 7.04 -10.16 7.22
C ALA A 146 6.26 -10.19 5.89
N ASN A 147 6.77 -9.51 4.86
CA ASN A 147 6.17 -9.54 3.52
C ASN A 147 6.25 -10.94 2.91
N ALA A 148 7.40 -11.63 3.02
CA ALA A 148 7.55 -13.00 2.53
C ALA A 148 6.58 -13.96 3.25
N TRP A 149 6.42 -13.81 4.57
CA TRP A 149 5.47 -14.60 5.34
C TRP A 149 4.02 -14.38 4.89
N LEU A 150 3.61 -13.12 4.65
CA LEU A 150 2.29 -12.77 4.12
C LEU A 150 2.04 -13.41 2.75
N VAL A 151 3.04 -13.39 1.86
CA VAL A 151 2.95 -14.02 0.55
C VAL A 151 2.78 -15.53 0.67
N VAL A 152 3.59 -16.19 1.51
CA VAL A 152 3.49 -17.65 1.73
C VAL A 152 2.12 -18.02 2.30
N GLN A 153 1.59 -17.26 3.26
CA GLN A 153 0.26 -17.48 3.81
C GLN A 153 -0.82 -17.34 2.73
N THR A 154 -0.81 -16.25 1.98
CA THR A 154 -1.81 -15.99 0.93
C THR A 154 -1.78 -17.06 -0.15
N VAL A 155 -0.59 -17.45 -0.61
CA VAL A 155 -0.44 -18.47 -1.65
C VAL A 155 -0.82 -19.86 -1.10
N GLY A 156 -0.49 -20.15 0.16
CA GLY A 156 -0.91 -21.39 0.83
C GLY A 156 -2.42 -21.51 0.94
N GLU A 157 -3.12 -20.42 1.29
CA GLU A 157 -4.60 -20.35 1.32
C GLU A 157 -5.26 -20.45 -0.07
N TRP A 158 -4.53 -20.21 -1.15
CA TRP A 158 -5.04 -20.35 -2.52
C TRP A 158 -4.83 -21.74 -3.10
N ILE A 159 -3.78 -22.44 -2.66
CA ILE A 159 -3.41 -23.77 -3.15
C ILE A 159 -4.06 -24.89 -2.31
N GLY A 160 -4.35 -24.65 -1.03
CA GLY A 160 -5.08 -25.57 -0.15
C GLY A 160 -6.60 -25.38 -0.20
#